data_AF-A0AAN6RZA9-F1
#
_entry.id   AF-A0AAN6RZA9-F1
#
_cell.length_a   1.000
_cell.length_b   1.000
_cell.length_c   1.000
_cell.angle_alpha   90.00
_cell.angle_beta   90.00
_cell.angle_gamma   90.00
#
_symmetry.space_group_name_H-M   'P 1'
#
loop_
_entity.id
_entity.type
_entity.pdbx_description
1 polymer ?
#
loop_
_entity_poly.entity_id
_entity_poly.type
_entity_poly.pdbx_seq_one_letter_code
_entity_poly.pdbx_strand_id
1 'polypeptide(L)'
;MDPLKSPKFPKFPKFPQVPQLAQVPQLAQVPMSPTSPTSRKSPKSSQNNIYERVHSNICKISEELRHLKTIPTTYHQDLKKRLKITCQNYERRRPATERRAKDDVRSKNREKKAYQVYMIILNRNPNAFLPFLLAVSPRACRSFNADIYCDNYHEPNKIVLHDAAKQRLDNIASNLGISRTVSYKKLVELLFPSRNFICPEPPPTTTAESDSHWAYSAADLIAFRTNFGDQSCDAVESHPGRIAENGATTTQLVKANLPKGSYDDAIFWVDTGHVDELVRILFPNKYPEISWLFQTEPSPYDTGLSDQGTTPTRPQERCELEEAWFTLKGASISGIQLVYKSPVCDAIEWSHQRGWEKNHGFLDVTDCLTMQVKVARGEPPRAIIRLRMGFVQTVNIVSDVYQYVS
;
A
#
# COMPACT_ATOMS: atom_id res chain seq x y z
N MET A 1 24.39 7.39 -54.60
CA MET A 1 23.68 7.11 -53.33
C MET A 1 24.74 6.76 -52.31
N ASP A 2 25.03 7.71 -51.41
CA ASP A 2 26.01 7.51 -50.35
C ASP A 2 25.40 6.65 -49.23
N PRO A 3 26.13 5.66 -48.69
CA PRO A 3 25.63 4.84 -47.60
C PRO A 3 25.50 5.69 -46.31
N LEU A 4 24.29 5.69 -45.75
CA LEU A 4 23.97 6.32 -44.47
C LEU A 4 24.93 5.84 -43.37
N LYS A 5 25.75 6.75 -42.87
CA LYS A 5 26.58 6.53 -41.67
C LYS A 5 25.65 6.35 -40.46
N SER A 6 25.74 5.20 -39.82
CA SER A 6 25.07 4.91 -38.56
C SER A 6 25.54 5.86 -37.45
N PRO A 7 24.63 6.36 -36.60
CA PRO A 7 24.98 7.24 -35.48
C PRO A 7 25.78 6.47 -34.42
N LYS A 8 26.89 7.05 -33.97
CA LYS A 8 27.70 6.51 -32.88
C LYS A 8 27.03 6.85 -31.55
N PHE A 9 26.59 5.84 -30.81
CA PHE A 9 26.06 6.02 -29.46
C PHE A 9 27.18 6.41 -28.46
N PRO A 10 26.89 7.28 -27.47
CA PRO A 10 27.82 7.59 -26.40
C PRO A 10 28.11 6.36 -25.53
N LYS A 11 29.38 6.14 -25.23
CA LYS A 11 29.83 5.06 -24.32
C LYS A 11 29.21 5.26 -22.94
N PHE A 12 28.71 4.18 -22.35
CA PHE A 12 28.17 4.17 -21.00
C PHE A 12 29.18 4.73 -19.98
N PRO A 13 28.75 5.56 -19.02
CA PRO A 13 29.55 5.83 -17.83
C PRO A 13 29.66 4.52 -17.03
N LYS A 14 30.90 4.13 -16.71
CA LYS A 14 31.15 3.02 -15.79
C LYS A 14 30.57 3.40 -14.42
N PHE A 15 29.54 2.70 -13.98
CA PHE A 15 29.06 2.85 -12.61
C PHE A 15 30.16 2.39 -11.64
N PRO A 16 30.46 3.16 -10.57
CA PRO A 16 31.33 2.68 -9.52
C PRO A 16 30.71 1.43 -8.90
N GLN A 17 31.52 0.38 -8.74
CA GLN A 17 31.11 -0.83 -8.05
C GLN A 17 30.53 -0.47 -6.68
N VAL A 18 29.31 -0.93 -6.41
CA VAL A 18 28.68 -0.81 -5.11
C VAL A 18 29.60 -1.49 -4.08
N PRO A 19 30.05 -0.80 -3.02
CA PRO A 19 30.88 -1.42 -1.99
C PRO A 19 30.12 -2.61 -1.39
N GLN A 20 30.73 -3.79 -1.42
CA GLN A 20 30.25 -4.91 -0.62
C GLN A 20 30.24 -4.46 0.85
N LEU A 21 29.08 -4.59 1.51
CA LEU A 21 28.94 -4.35 2.94
C LEU A 21 29.97 -5.18 3.69
N ALA A 22 31.01 -4.50 4.18
CA ALA A 22 32.02 -5.11 5.04
C ALA A 22 31.34 -5.66 6.30
N GLN A 23 31.70 -6.88 6.66
CA GLN A 23 31.21 -7.58 7.84
C GLN A 23 31.44 -6.71 9.09
N VAL A 24 30.36 -6.52 9.86
CA VAL A 24 30.36 -5.83 11.14
C VAL A 24 31.37 -6.53 12.09
N PRO A 25 32.36 -5.82 12.67
CA PRO A 25 33.26 -6.42 13.63
C PRO A 25 32.50 -6.87 14.88
N GLN A 26 32.71 -8.12 15.30
CA GLN A 26 32.23 -8.61 16.59
C GLN A 26 32.86 -7.78 17.72
N LEU A 27 31.99 -7.17 18.53
CA LEU A 27 32.38 -6.45 19.75
C LEU A 27 33.09 -7.42 20.71
N ALA A 28 34.34 -7.10 21.00
CA ALA A 28 35.17 -7.78 21.99
C ALA A 28 34.52 -7.72 23.39
N GLN A 29 34.58 -8.84 24.10
CA GLN A 29 34.12 -8.98 25.48
C GLN A 29 34.94 -8.06 26.39
N VAL A 30 34.24 -7.19 27.13
CA VAL A 30 34.83 -6.31 28.15
C VAL A 30 35.08 -7.13 29.44
N PRO A 31 36.25 -7.03 30.08
CA PRO A 31 36.55 -7.79 31.30
C PRO A 31 35.76 -7.28 32.51
N MET A 32 35.19 -8.20 33.27
CA MET A 32 34.64 -7.93 34.60
C MET A 32 35.76 -7.58 35.58
N SER A 33 35.57 -6.50 36.33
CA SER A 33 36.36 -6.15 37.52
C SER A 33 35.44 -5.74 38.70
N PRO A 34 35.94 -5.80 39.94
CA PRO A 34 35.24 -6.49 41.02
C PRO A 34 34.39 -5.59 41.93
N THR A 35 33.45 -6.27 42.58
CA THR A 35 32.55 -5.87 43.67
C THR A 35 33.21 -5.12 44.82
N SER A 36 32.58 -4.02 45.25
CA SER A 36 32.33 -3.62 46.66
C SER A 36 31.63 -2.24 46.73
N PRO A 37 31.10 -1.78 47.89
CA PRO A 37 30.05 -2.41 48.69
C PRO A 37 28.81 -1.49 48.84
N THR A 38 27.65 -2.12 49.06
CA THR A 38 26.48 -1.66 49.83
C THR A 38 26.11 -0.17 49.75
N SER A 39 25.47 0.24 48.65
CA SER A 39 24.68 1.48 48.58
C SER A 39 23.18 1.17 48.64
N ARG A 40 22.46 1.94 49.45
CA ARG A 40 21.02 1.83 49.75
C ARG A 40 20.17 1.58 48.49
N LYS A 41 19.41 0.48 48.51
CA LYS A 41 18.36 0.17 47.52
C LYS A 41 17.38 1.34 47.41
N SER A 42 17.50 2.09 46.32
CA SER A 42 16.45 2.99 45.83
C SER A 42 15.45 2.18 44.98
N PRO A 43 14.16 2.57 44.92
CA PRO A 43 13.07 1.75 44.40
C PRO A 43 12.96 1.72 42.86
N LYS A 44 14.10 1.73 42.14
CA LYS A 44 14.11 1.78 40.66
C LYS A 44 13.82 0.41 39.99
N SER A 45 14.07 -0.71 40.67
CA SER A 45 13.92 -2.04 40.02
C SER A 45 12.47 -2.51 39.86
N SER A 46 11.52 -1.96 40.63
CA SER A 46 10.11 -2.38 40.56
C SER A 46 9.33 -1.68 39.45
N GLN A 47 9.70 -0.45 39.08
CA GLN A 47 9.04 0.30 38.00
C GLN A 47 9.40 -0.24 36.61
N ASN A 48 10.66 -0.65 36.39
CA ASN A 48 11.09 -1.24 35.12
C ASN A 48 10.33 -2.54 34.81
N ASN A 49 10.12 -3.40 35.82
CA ASN A 49 9.39 -4.67 35.65
C ASN A 49 7.90 -4.45 35.29
N ILE A 50 7.25 -3.42 35.86
CA ILE A 50 5.87 -3.06 35.50
C ILE A 50 5.79 -2.57 34.05
N TYR A 51 6.76 -1.77 33.63
CA TYR A 51 6.80 -1.23 32.27
C TYR A 51 7.01 -2.34 31.24
N GLU A 52 7.99 -3.23 31.45
CA GLU A 52 8.27 -4.38 30.59
C GLU A 52 7.04 -5.29 30.46
N ARG A 53 6.37 -5.58 31.57
CA ARG A 53 5.17 -6.42 31.57
C ARG A 53 4.01 -5.77 30.81
N VAL A 54 3.81 -4.47 30.98
CA VAL A 54 2.79 -3.72 30.24
C VAL A 54 3.12 -3.69 28.75
N HIS A 55 4.37 -3.44 28.40
CA HIS A 55 4.84 -3.42 27.02
C HIS A 55 4.66 -4.79 26.35
N SER A 56 5.10 -5.88 26.99
CA SER A 56 4.92 -7.25 26.50
C SER A 56 3.45 -7.59 26.25
N ASN A 57 2.55 -7.22 27.17
CA ASN A 57 1.12 -7.41 26.97
C ASN A 57 0.56 -6.61 25.80
N ILE A 58 1.03 -5.37 25.61
CA ILE A 58 0.62 -4.54 24.48
C ILE A 58 1.03 -5.19 23.17
N CYS A 59 2.30 -5.61 23.03
CA CYS A 59 2.80 -6.26 21.82
C CYS A 59 2.02 -7.55 21.50
N LYS A 60 1.73 -8.36 22.53
CA LYS A 60 0.91 -9.57 22.37
C LYS A 60 -0.48 -9.26 21.81
N ILE A 61 -1.15 -8.22 22.33
CA ILE A 61 -2.46 -7.81 21.82
C ILE A 61 -2.33 -7.19 20.42
N SER A 62 -1.28 -6.43 20.14
CA SER A 62 -1.01 -5.89 18.80
C SER A 62 -0.91 -7.00 17.76
N GLU A 63 -0.19 -8.08 18.07
CA GLU A 63 -0.06 -9.26 17.20
C GLU A 63 -1.41 -9.97 17.01
N GLU A 64 -2.16 -10.17 18.09
CA GLU A 64 -3.49 -10.79 18.03
C GLU A 64 -4.45 -9.99 17.14
N LEU A 65 -4.50 -8.66 17.30
CA LEU A 65 -5.30 -7.76 16.47
C LEU A 65 -4.84 -7.77 15.01
N ARG A 66 -3.53 -7.84 14.75
CA ARG A 66 -2.97 -7.91 13.39
C ARG A 66 -3.32 -9.22 12.70
N HIS A 67 -3.29 -10.33 13.42
CA HIS A 67 -3.60 -11.65 12.88
C HIS A 67 -5.10 -11.80 12.61
N LEU A 68 -5.94 -11.42 13.56
CA LEU A 68 -7.39 -11.59 13.46
C LEU A 68 -8.08 -10.48 12.67
N LYS A 69 -7.39 -9.35 12.45
CA LYS A 69 -7.92 -8.15 11.76
C LYS A 69 -9.24 -7.64 12.36
N THR A 70 -9.51 -7.96 13.62
CA THR A 70 -10.73 -7.63 14.36
C THR A 70 -10.45 -7.62 15.86
N ILE A 71 -11.43 -7.17 16.67
CA ILE A 71 -11.32 -7.13 18.13
C ILE A 71 -11.92 -8.41 18.73
N PRO A 72 -11.10 -9.26 19.40
CA PRO A 72 -11.58 -10.47 20.06
C PRO A 72 -12.68 -10.19 21.08
N THR A 73 -13.66 -11.11 21.15
CA THR A 73 -14.82 -11.01 22.04
C THR A 73 -14.43 -11.00 23.52
N THR A 74 -13.32 -11.65 23.87
CA THR A 74 -12.71 -11.65 25.20
C THR A 74 -12.45 -10.24 25.75
N TYR A 75 -12.18 -9.27 24.88
CA TYR A 75 -11.88 -7.89 25.27
C TYR A 75 -13.10 -6.96 25.29
N HIS A 76 -14.29 -7.39 24.88
CA HIS A 76 -15.44 -6.50 24.64
C HIS A 76 -15.91 -5.77 25.90
N GLN A 77 -15.95 -6.45 27.05
CA GLN A 77 -16.38 -5.83 28.32
C GLN A 77 -15.39 -4.76 28.78
N ASP A 78 -14.10 -5.02 28.63
CA ASP A 78 -13.04 -4.10 28.99
C ASP A 78 -12.98 -2.92 28.03
N LEU A 79 -13.11 -3.18 26.73
CA LEU A 79 -13.23 -2.15 25.71
C LEU A 79 -14.40 -1.21 26.00
N LYS A 80 -15.59 -1.75 26.30
CA LYS A 80 -16.78 -0.94 26.64
C LYS A 80 -16.52 -0.02 27.84
N LYS A 81 -15.93 -0.56 28.92
CA LYS A 81 -15.59 0.23 30.13
C LYS A 81 -14.57 1.33 29.84
N ARG A 82 -13.53 1.02 29.07
CA ARG A 82 -12.40 1.93 28.84
C ARG A 82 -12.68 2.96 27.73
N LEU A 83 -13.48 2.62 26.73
CA LEU A 83 -14.04 3.58 25.77
C LEU A 83 -14.91 4.62 26.47
N LYS A 84 -15.75 4.18 27.42
CA LYS A 84 -16.54 5.12 28.23
C LYS A 84 -15.64 6.11 28.96
N ILE A 85 -14.55 5.65 29.58
CA ILE A 85 -13.59 6.55 30.26
C ILE A 85 -12.95 7.53 29.26
N THR A 86 -12.56 7.07 28.07
CA THR A 86 -11.81 7.87 27.10
C THR A 86 -12.67 8.88 26.35
N CYS A 87 -13.90 8.50 26.00
CA CYS A 87 -14.76 9.29 25.12
C CYS A 87 -15.85 10.08 25.86
N GLN A 88 -16.09 9.80 27.15
CA GLN A 88 -17.05 10.57 27.93
C GLN A 88 -16.42 11.89 28.38
N ASN A 89 -17.16 12.99 28.18
CA ASN A 89 -16.74 14.30 28.66
C ASN A 89 -16.58 14.26 30.19
N TYR A 90 -15.36 14.50 30.66
CA TYR A 90 -15.06 14.67 32.08
C TYR A 90 -15.54 16.05 32.54
N GLU A 91 -16.86 16.21 32.69
CA GLU A 91 -17.41 17.43 33.25
C GLU A 91 -16.89 17.61 34.67
N ARG A 92 -16.40 18.83 34.96
CA ARG A 92 -16.09 19.22 36.34
C ARG A 92 -17.40 19.14 37.12
N ARG A 93 -17.52 18.11 37.95
CA ARG A 93 -18.68 18.00 38.85
C ARG A 93 -18.73 19.24 39.72
N ARG A 94 -19.91 19.85 39.80
CA ARG A 94 -20.17 20.93 40.73
C ARG A 94 -19.78 20.50 42.15
N PRO A 95 -19.26 21.43 42.98
CA PRO A 95 -19.07 21.20 44.40
C PRO A 95 -20.38 20.62 44.97
N ALA A 96 -20.29 19.46 45.63
CA ALA A 96 -21.45 18.90 46.31
C ALA A 96 -21.47 19.44 47.73
N THR A 97 -22.66 19.79 48.22
CA THR A 97 -22.90 20.23 49.59
C THR A 97 -22.66 19.11 50.59
N GLU A 98 -22.82 17.85 50.17
CA GLU A 98 -22.62 16.66 51.00
C GLU A 98 -21.29 15.95 50.74
N ARG A 99 -20.71 15.39 51.82
CA ARG A 99 -19.46 14.63 51.77
C ARG A 99 -19.68 13.30 51.04
N ARG A 100 -19.00 13.14 49.91
CA ARG A 100 -19.05 11.89 49.10
C ARG A 100 -18.30 10.75 49.78
N ALA A 101 -18.75 9.53 49.50
CA ALA A 101 -18.04 8.31 49.90
C ALA A 101 -16.60 8.31 49.37
N LYS A 102 -15.65 7.84 50.21
CA LYS A 102 -14.21 7.83 49.86
C LYS A 102 -13.93 6.99 48.60
N ASP A 103 -14.67 5.90 48.41
CA ASP A 103 -14.45 4.99 47.29
C ASP A 103 -14.89 5.60 45.95
N ASP A 104 -15.97 6.38 45.94
CA ASP A 104 -16.39 7.13 44.76
C ASP A 104 -15.34 8.16 44.33
N VAL A 105 -14.76 8.86 45.32
CA VAL A 105 -13.69 9.84 45.07
C VAL A 105 -12.46 9.14 44.50
N ARG A 106 -12.07 8.00 45.08
CA ARG A 106 -10.94 7.19 44.58
C ARG A 106 -11.20 6.66 43.19
N SER A 107 -12.40 6.16 42.89
CA SER A 107 -12.72 5.63 41.56
C SER A 107 -12.64 6.71 40.48
N LYS A 108 -13.23 7.88 40.73
CA LYS A 108 -13.16 9.02 39.80
C LYS A 108 -11.75 9.52 39.58
N ASN A 109 -10.93 9.57 40.64
CA ASN A 109 -9.54 9.97 40.49
C ASN A 109 -8.76 8.97 39.62
N ARG A 110 -9.02 7.66 39.75
CA ARG A 110 -8.42 6.64 38.87
C ARG A 110 -8.85 6.81 37.43
N GLU A 111 -10.14 6.97 37.18
CA GLU A 111 -10.65 7.11 35.82
C GLU A 111 -10.19 8.43 35.18
N LYS A 112 -10.10 9.54 35.93
CA LYS A 112 -9.51 10.80 35.45
C LYS A 112 -8.06 10.63 35.03
N LYS A 113 -7.25 9.90 35.83
CA LYS A 113 -5.85 9.63 35.48
C LYS A 113 -5.74 8.71 34.26
N ALA A 114 -6.60 7.69 34.17
CA ALA A 114 -6.67 6.81 33.01
C ALA A 114 -7.06 7.57 31.74
N TYR A 115 -8.06 8.46 31.80
CA TYR A 115 -8.42 9.35 30.70
C TYR A 115 -7.22 10.15 30.19
N GLN A 116 -6.46 10.79 31.10
CA GLN A 116 -5.26 11.55 30.71
C GLN A 116 -4.23 10.67 29.98
N VAL A 117 -3.93 9.49 30.53
CA VAL A 117 -2.99 8.54 29.93
C VAL A 117 -3.48 8.09 28.55
N TYR A 118 -4.73 7.64 28.44
CA TYR A 118 -5.33 7.21 27.18
C TYR A 118 -5.32 8.30 26.12
N MET A 119 -5.61 9.55 26.48
CA MET A 119 -5.56 10.67 25.54
C MET A 119 -4.14 11.00 25.08
N ILE A 120 -3.13 10.89 25.95
CA ILE A 120 -1.72 11.07 25.54
C ILE A 120 -1.34 10.01 24.51
N ILE A 121 -1.65 8.73 24.77
CA ILE A 121 -1.37 7.64 23.83
C ILE A 121 -2.12 7.85 22.52
N LEU A 122 -3.44 8.16 22.56
CA LEU A 122 -4.25 8.39 21.37
C LEU A 122 -3.67 9.51 20.48
N ASN A 123 -3.19 10.59 21.10
CA ASN A 123 -2.68 11.74 20.37
C ASN A 123 -1.25 11.56 19.85
N ARG A 124 -0.37 10.89 20.62
CA ARG A 124 1.05 10.74 20.27
C ARG A 124 1.34 9.48 19.46
N ASN A 125 0.60 8.41 19.70
CA ASN A 125 0.77 7.14 19.00
C ASN A 125 -0.59 6.43 18.79
N PRO A 126 -1.36 6.83 17.75
CA PRO A 126 -2.68 6.26 17.47
C PRO A 126 -2.64 4.75 17.19
N ASN A 127 -1.56 4.24 16.59
CA ASN A 127 -1.41 2.83 16.26
C ASN A 127 -1.29 1.95 17.51
N ALA A 128 -0.62 2.45 18.55
CA ALA A 128 -0.51 1.77 19.84
C ALA A 128 -1.78 1.89 20.69
N PHE A 129 -2.68 2.83 20.36
CA PHE A 129 -3.79 3.19 21.24
C PHE A 129 -4.74 2.04 21.50
N LEU A 130 -5.21 1.33 20.47
CA LEU A 130 -6.17 0.24 20.67
C LEU A 130 -5.55 -0.91 21.48
N PRO A 131 -4.36 -1.45 21.12
CA PRO A 131 -3.64 -2.41 21.97
C PRO A 131 -3.46 -1.93 23.40
N PHE A 132 -3.05 -0.68 23.59
CA PHE A 132 -2.88 -0.08 24.92
C PHE A 132 -4.19 -0.05 25.70
N LEU A 133 -5.27 0.39 25.06
CA LEU A 133 -6.59 0.48 25.66
C LEU A 133 -7.08 -0.90 26.12
N LEU A 134 -6.76 -1.97 25.38
CA LEU A 134 -7.11 -3.34 25.73
C LEU A 134 -6.17 -3.95 26.79
N ALA A 135 -4.88 -3.64 26.76
CA ALA A 135 -3.88 -4.17 27.69
C ALA A 135 -3.91 -3.49 29.08
N VAL A 136 -4.07 -2.18 29.13
CA VAL A 136 -3.80 -1.37 30.32
C VAL A 136 -5.08 -0.93 31.02
N SER A 137 -5.30 -1.48 32.21
CA SER A 137 -6.46 -1.11 33.04
C SER A 137 -6.36 0.32 33.62
N PRO A 138 -7.48 0.94 34.01
CA PRO A 138 -7.47 2.24 34.68
C PRO A 138 -6.64 2.28 35.97
N ARG A 139 -6.50 1.14 36.66
CA ARG A 139 -5.66 1.03 37.87
C ARG A 139 -4.18 1.12 37.54
N ALA A 140 -3.75 0.47 36.46
CA ALA A 140 -2.35 0.49 36.01
C ALA A 140 -1.91 1.89 35.52
N CYS A 141 -2.85 2.68 35.00
CA CYS A 141 -2.59 4.06 34.56
C CYS A 141 -2.11 5.01 35.68
N ARG A 142 -2.29 4.64 36.97
CA ARG A 142 -1.91 5.51 38.10
C ARG A 142 -0.40 5.75 38.19
N SER A 143 0.38 4.72 37.90
CA SER A 143 1.85 4.75 37.93
C SER A 143 2.48 4.72 36.54
N PHE A 144 1.66 4.74 35.49
CA PHE A 144 2.13 4.67 34.11
C PHE A 144 2.58 6.04 33.62
N ASN A 145 3.77 6.11 33.02
CA ASN A 145 4.26 7.32 32.35
C ASN A 145 4.06 7.17 30.84
N ALA A 146 3.03 7.85 30.32
CA ALA A 146 2.66 7.78 28.91
C ALA A 146 3.69 8.45 28.01
N ASP A 147 4.37 9.49 28.48
CA ASP A 147 5.37 10.21 27.67
C ASP A 147 6.59 9.35 27.42
N ILE A 148 7.15 8.76 28.48
CA ILE A 148 8.26 7.80 28.36
C ILE A 148 7.87 6.64 27.45
N TYR A 149 6.62 6.17 27.55
CA TYR A 149 6.17 5.10 26.67
C TYR A 149 6.14 5.51 25.20
N CYS A 150 5.52 6.64 24.89
CA CYS A 150 5.46 7.14 23.52
C CYS A 150 6.85 7.42 22.94
N ASP A 151 7.80 7.88 23.76
CA ASP A 151 9.16 8.19 23.32
C ASP A 151 9.97 6.93 22.98
N ASN A 152 9.71 5.81 23.68
CA ASN A 152 10.46 4.56 23.50
C ASN A 152 9.73 3.50 22.66
N TYR A 153 8.47 3.74 22.30
CA TYR A 153 7.68 2.76 21.57
C TYR A 153 7.97 2.85 20.07
N HIS A 154 8.73 1.87 19.58
CA HIS A 154 9.06 1.69 18.17
C HIS A 154 8.42 0.40 17.63
N GLU A 155 7.08 0.33 17.62
CA GLU A 155 6.40 -0.76 16.88
C GLU A 155 6.04 -0.23 15.47
N PRO A 156 6.66 -0.76 14.39
CA PRO A 156 6.57 -0.17 13.06
C PRO A 156 5.25 -0.48 12.34
N ASN A 157 4.48 -1.45 12.82
CA ASN A 157 3.37 -2.01 12.04
C ASN A 157 2.02 -1.44 12.45
N LYS A 158 1.44 -0.62 11.57
CA LYS A 158 0.06 -0.15 11.66
C LYS A 158 -0.91 -1.33 11.74
N ILE A 159 -1.81 -1.30 12.72
CA ILE A 159 -2.87 -2.30 12.84
C ILE A 159 -3.98 -1.95 11.86
N VAL A 160 -4.10 -2.75 10.80
CA VAL A 160 -5.19 -2.65 9.83
C VAL A 160 -6.35 -3.51 10.32
N LEU A 161 -7.48 -2.89 10.67
CA LEU A 161 -8.70 -3.55 11.12
C LEU A 161 -9.76 -3.55 10.01
N HIS A 162 -10.55 -4.62 9.90
CA HIS A 162 -11.66 -4.68 8.94
C HIS A 162 -12.85 -3.79 9.35
N ASP A 163 -13.71 -3.49 8.37
CA ASP A 163 -14.96 -2.74 8.58
C ASP A 163 -15.88 -3.39 9.62
N ALA A 164 -15.84 -4.72 9.77
CA ALA A 164 -16.57 -5.43 10.82
C ALA A 164 -16.12 -5.00 12.24
N ALA A 165 -14.83 -4.70 12.44
CA ALA A 165 -14.32 -4.18 13.70
C ALA A 165 -14.81 -2.75 13.94
N LYS A 166 -14.86 -1.92 12.88
CA LYS A 166 -15.42 -0.57 12.92
C LYS A 166 -16.90 -0.61 13.32
N GLN A 167 -17.71 -1.43 12.67
CA GLN A 167 -19.13 -1.62 12.99
C GLN A 167 -19.33 -2.04 14.45
N ARG A 168 -18.48 -2.93 14.98
CA ARG A 168 -18.53 -3.31 16.40
C ARG A 168 -18.22 -2.14 17.33
N LEU A 169 -17.20 -1.34 17.02
CA LEU A 169 -16.90 -0.12 17.77
C LEU A 169 -18.06 0.88 17.70
N ASP A 170 -18.65 1.10 16.53
CA ASP A 170 -19.78 2.00 16.31
C ASP A 170 -21.02 1.56 17.12
N ASN A 171 -21.27 0.24 17.18
CA ASN A 171 -22.33 -0.34 18.00
C ASN A 171 -22.08 -0.13 19.51
N ILE A 172 -20.85 -0.38 19.98
CA ILE A 172 -20.48 -0.13 21.39
C ILE A 172 -20.65 1.35 21.72
N ALA A 173 -20.19 2.25 20.84
CA ALA A 173 -20.25 3.68 21.05
C ALA A 173 -21.68 4.21 21.06
N SER A 174 -22.54 3.68 20.18
CA SER A 174 -23.97 4.01 20.15
C SER A 174 -24.67 3.55 21.41
N ASN A 175 -24.41 2.32 21.86
CA ASN A 175 -24.94 1.78 23.13
C ASN A 175 -24.48 2.56 24.37
N LEU A 176 -23.33 3.21 24.30
CA LEU A 176 -22.79 4.05 25.38
C LEU A 176 -23.20 5.53 25.25
N GLY A 177 -23.88 5.92 24.17
CA GLY A 177 -24.20 7.33 23.88
C GLY A 177 -22.99 8.20 23.57
N ILE A 178 -21.86 7.61 23.17
CA ILE A 178 -20.60 8.34 22.89
C ILE A 178 -20.29 8.50 21.40
N SER A 179 -21.09 7.91 20.51
CA SER A 179 -20.86 7.93 19.05
C SER A 179 -20.76 9.34 18.45
N ARG A 180 -21.42 10.33 19.08
CA ARG A 180 -21.41 11.73 18.63
C ARG A 180 -20.28 12.57 19.25
N THR A 181 -19.53 12.03 20.19
CA THR A 181 -18.47 12.77 20.90
C THR A 181 -17.28 13.04 19.98
N VAL A 182 -16.64 14.20 20.13
CA VAL A 182 -15.46 14.58 19.34
C VAL A 182 -14.32 13.56 19.53
N SER A 183 -14.10 13.11 20.76
CA SER A 183 -13.08 12.10 21.08
C SER A 183 -13.33 10.77 20.37
N TYR A 184 -14.58 10.32 20.29
CA TYR A 184 -14.90 9.08 19.59
C TYR A 184 -14.73 9.21 18.08
N LYS A 185 -15.20 10.33 17.49
CA LYS A 185 -15.00 10.59 16.06
C LYS A 185 -13.50 10.60 15.70
N LYS A 186 -12.69 11.31 16.49
CA LYS A 186 -11.23 11.34 16.34
C LYS A 186 -10.62 9.94 16.46
N LEU A 187 -11.07 9.14 17.43
CA LEU A 187 -10.61 7.77 17.59
C LEU A 187 -10.90 6.91 16.35
N VAL A 188 -12.14 6.95 15.86
CA VAL A 188 -12.55 6.18 14.68
C VAL A 188 -11.80 6.64 13.44
N GLU A 189 -11.62 7.95 13.26
CA GLU A 189 -10.85 8.51 12.13
C GLU A 189 -9.38 8.05 12.16
N LEU A 190 -8.77 7.97 13.34
CA LEU A 190 -7.38 7.52 13.50
C LEU A 190 -7.22 6.01 13.29
N LEU A 191 -8.16 5.20 13.79
CA LEU A 191 -8.12 3.73 13.68
C LEU A 191 -8.62 3.21 12.33
N PHE A 192 -9.54 3.95 11.71
CA PHE A 192 -10.19 3.65 10.43
C PHE A 192 -10.17 4.92 9.57
N PRO A 193 -8.97 5.36 9.12
CA PRO A 193 -8.88 6.48 8.20
C PRO A 193 -9.78 6.17 7.02
N SER A 194 -10.81 6.99 6.84
CA SER A 194 -11.75 6.77 5.74
C SER A 194 -10.94 6.85 4.46
N ARG A 195 -11.11 5.87 3.56
CA ARG A 195 -10.45 5.86 2.24
C ARG A 195 -10.62 7.17 1.45
N ASN A 196 -11.60 7.99 1.84
CA ASN A 196 -11.98 9.24 1.19
C ASN A 196 -11.39 10.51 1.85
N PHE A 197 -10.76 10.43 3.04
CA PHE A 197 -10.06 11.58 3.60
C PHE A 197 -8.62 11.56 3.12
N ILE A 198 -8.33 12.52 2.25
CA ILE A 198 -7.03 12.94 1.73
C ILE A 198 -5.92 12.54 2.72
N CYS A 199 -5.08 11.59 2.31
CA CYS A 199 -3.84 11.28 3.00
C CYS A 199 -3.04 12.58 3.09
N PRO A 200 -2.54 12.98 4.28
CA PRO A 200 -1.79 14.23 4.41
C PRO A 200 -0.49 14.22 3.58
N GLU A 201 0.03 13.04 3.23
CA GLU A 201 1.14 12.89 2.31
C GLU A 201 0.65 12.45 0.92
N PRO A 202 0.91 13.23 -0.14
CA PRO A 202 0.58 12.81 -1.50
C PRO A 202 1.36 11.53 -1.86
N PRO A 203 0.86 10.73 -2.82
CA PRO A 203 1.64 9.64 -3.38
C PRO A 203 3.00 10.15 -3.86
N PRO A 204 4.09 9.41 -3.65
CA PRO A 204 5.41 9.84 -4.07
C PRO A 204 5.40 10.05 -5.58
N THR A 205 5.96 11.15 -6.06
CA THR A 205 6.18 11.36 -7.50
C THR A 205 7.51 10.73 -7.92
N THR A 206 7.75 10.63 -9.22
CA THR A 206 9.06 10.22 -9.75
C THR A 206 9.49 11.19 -10.84
N THR A 207 10.78 11.53 -10.86
CA THR A 207 11.39 12.34 -11.91
C THR A 207 11.54 11.58 -13.24
N ALA A 208 11.29 10.26 -13.27
CA ALA A 208 11.25 9.47 -14.51
C ALA A 208 10.15 9.90 -15.51
N GLU A 209 9.15 10.65 -15.05
CA GLU A 209 8.09 11.26 -15.88
C GLU A 209 8.45 12.66 -16.38
N SER A 210 9.48 13.28 -15.81
CA SER A 210 9.98 14.58 -16.24
C SER A 210 10.96 14.42 -17.40
N ASP A 211 11.42 15.52 -18.01
CA ASP A 211 12.45 15.47 -19.05
C ASP A 211 13.85 15.05 -18.52
N SER A 212 14.01 14.92 -17.20
CA SER A 212 15.27 14.54 -16.55
C SER A 212 15.38 13.02 -16.33
N HIS A 213 15.37 12.24 -17.41
CA HIS A 213 15.54 10.78 -17.36
C HIS A 213 16.49 10.27 -18.45
N TRP A 214 17.03 9.06 -18.26
CA TRP A 214 17.61 8.24 -19.32
C TRP A 214 16.49 7.42 -19.95
N ALA A 215 16.30 7.57 -21.26
CA ALA A 215 15.32 6.82 -22.04
C ALA A 215 16.00 5.66 -22.75
N TYR A 216 15.42 4.48 -22.61
CA TYR A 216 15.81 3.25 -23.28
C TYR A 216 14.66 2.79 -24.17
N SER A 217 15.00 2.35 -25.36
CA SER A 217 14.08 1.90 -26.40
C SER A 217 14.73 0.78 -27.20
N ALA A 218 13.99 0.12 -28.10
CA ALA A 218 14.47 -1.08 -28.81
C ALA A 218 14.78 -2.25 -27.86
N ALA A 219 13.82 -2.66 -27.05
CA ALA A 219 13.96 -3.78 -26.13
C ALA A 219 14.18 -5.10 -26.88
N ASP A 220 15.09 -5.94 -26.42
CA ASP A 220 15.23 -7.32 -26.90
C ASP A 220 14.05 -8.18 -26.44
N LEU A 221 13.36 -8.84 -27.37
CA LEU A 221 12.13 -9.56 -27.06
C LEU A 221 12.36 -10.85 -26.27
N ILE A 222 13.49 -11.51 -26.44
CA ILE A 222 13.82 -12.74 -25.70
C ILE A 222 14.10 -12.39 -24.23
N ALA A 223 14.92 -11.36 -24.02
CA ALA A 223 15.20 -10.82 -22.69
C ALA A 223 13.92 -10.24 -22.05
N PHE A 224 13.08 -9.55 -22.83
CA PHE A 224 11.79 -9.04 -22.35
C PHE A 224 10.89 -10.19 -21.90
N ARG A 225 10.69 -11.23 -22.73
CA ARG A 225 9.90 -12.42 -22.37
C ARG A 225 10.41 -13.11 -21.11
N THR A 226 11.73 -13.19 -20.95
CA THR A 226 12.37 -13.79 -19.77
C THR A 226 12.06 -13.02 -18.48
N ASN A 227 12.03 -11.69 -18.55
CA ASN A 227 11.82 -10.81 -17.39
C ASN A 227 10.34 -10.51 -17.10
N PHE A 228 9.54 -10.28 -18.13
CA PHE A 228 8.15 -9.83 -18.04
C PHE A 228 7.14 -10.96 -18.21
N GLY A 229 7.57 -12.13 -18.69
CA GLY A 229 6.73 -13.31 -18.87
C GLY A 229 6.03 -13.39 -20.22
N ASP A 230 5.52 -14.58 -20.52
CA ASP A 230 4.95 -14.93 -21.82
C ASP A 230 3.70 -14.09 -22.12
N GLN A 231 2.77 -13.96 -21.17
CA GLN A 231 1.53 -13.20 -21.39
C GLN A 231 1.79 -11.74 -21.77
N SER A 232 2.75 -11.08 -21.12
CA SER A 232 3.12 -9.70 -21.47
C SER A 232 3.82 -9.64 -22.83
N CYS A 233 4.65 -10.63 -23.17
CA CYS A 233 5.34 -10.69 -24.46
C CYS A 233 4.35 -10.96 -25.61
N ASP A 234 3.46 -11.93 -25.45
CA ASP A 234 2.46 -12.28 -26.46
C ASP A 234 1.51 -11.10 -26.74
N ALA A 235 1.18 -10.32 -25.70
CA ALA A 235 0.40 -9.09 -25.85
C ALA A 235 1.15 -8.01 -26.66
N VAL A 236 2.45 -7.82 -26.44
CA VAL A 236 3.29 -6.96 -27.30
C VAL A 236 3.35 -7.52 -28.72
N GLU A 237 3.46 -8.84 -28.87
CA GLU A 237 3.54 -9.49 -30.18
C GLU A 237 2.28 -9.33 -31.02
N SER A 238 1.13 -9.26 -30.36
CA SER A 238 -0.17 -9.01 -31.00
C SER A 238 -0.41 -7.54 -31.41
N HIS A 239 0.47 -6.62 -31.03
CA HIS A 239 0.31 -5.20 -31.36
C HIS A 239 0.57 -4.95 -32.86
N PRO A 240 -0.25 -4.16 -33.59
CA PRO A 240 -0.05 -3.93 -35.03
C PRO A 240 1.30 -3.28 -35.38
N GLY A 241 1.83 -2.44 -34.48
CA GLY A 241 3.18 -1.89 -34.64
C GLY A 241 4.27 -2.96 -34.64
N ARG A 242 4.05 -4.08 -33.93
CA ARG A 242 4.99 -5.21 -33.94
C ARG A 242 4.97 -5.94 -35.27
N ILE A 243 3.78 -6.13 -35.85
CA ILE A 243 3.63 -6.75 -37.16
C ILE A 243 4.42 -5.95 -38.21
N ALA A 244 4.43 -4.61 -38.10
CA ALA A 244 5.20 -3.73 -38.96
C ALA A 244 6.73 -3.83 -38.77
N GLU A 245 7.21 -4.25 -37.60
CA GLU A 245 8.64 -4.48 -37.32
C GLU A 245 9.18 -5.76 -37.98
N ASN A 246 8.33 -6.55 -38.63
CA ASN A 246 8.66 -7.65 -39.55
C ASN A 246 9.74 -8.63 -39.04
N GLY A 247 9.54 -9.16 -37.83
CA GLY A 247 10.41 -10.20 -37.26
C GLY A 247 11.74 -9.71 -36.68
N ALA A 248 11.93 -8.40 -36.49
CA ALA A 248 13.08 -7.86 -35.78
C ALA A 248 13.20 -8.46 -34.36
N THR A 249 14.42 -8.76 -33.89
CA THR A 249 14.62 -9.30 -32.52
C THR A 249 14.35 -8.28 -31.42
N THR A 250 14.39 -6.99 -31.77
CA THR A 250 14.09 -5.88 -30.86
C THR A 250 12.77 -5.20 -31.24
N THR A 251 12.19 -4.47 -30.27
CA THR A 251 10.94 -3.73 -30.47
C THR A 251 10.96 -2.34 -29.84
N GLN A 252 10.34 -1.37 -30.50
CA GLN A 252 10.16 -0.01 -29.99
C GLN A 252 8.92 0.15 -29.09
N LEU A 253 8.10 -0.90 -29.00
CA LEU A 253 6.86 -0.94 -28.21
C LEU A 253 7.11 -1.06 -26.70
N VAL A 254 8.35 -1.36 -26.31
CA VAL A 254 8.77 -1.40 -24.91
C VAL A 254 9.83 -0.34 -24.69
N LYS A 255 9.57 0.56 -23.75
CA LYS A 255 10.46 1.67 -23.39
C LYS A 255 10.66 1.70 -21.88
N ALA A 256 11.82 2.18 -21.45
CA ALA A 256 12.12 2.39 -20.04
C ALA A 256 12.72 3.77 -19.80
N ASN A 257 12.25 4.42 -18.74
CA ASN A 257 12.72 5.72 -18.28
C ASN A 257 13.31 5.56 -16.87
N LEU A 258 14.59 5.88 -16.72
CA LEU A 258 15.28 5.87 -15.43
C LEU A 258 15.57 7.31 -15.01
N PRO A 259 15.24 7.71 -13.78
CA PRO A 259 15.45 9.08 -13.33
C PRO A 259 16.95 9.43 -13.30
N LYS A 260 17.29 10.66 -13.70
CA LYS A 260 18.66 11.19 -13.65
C LYS A 260 18.91 11.92 -12.34
N GLY A 261 19.95 11.53 -11.62
CA GLY A 261 20.41 12.26 -10.42
C GLY A 261 19.58 12.01 -9.16
N SER A 262 18.62 11.09 -9.21
CA SER A 262 17.88 10.59 -8.04
C SER A 262 17.77 9.06 -8.09
N TYR A 263 17.34 8.48 -6.98
CA TYR A 263 17.00 7.06 -6.85
C TYR A 263 15.48 6.86 -6.80
N ASP A 264 14.73 7.74 -7.47
CA ASP A 264 13.27 7.59 -7.57
C ASP A 264 12.90 6.36 -8.40
N ASP A 265 11.62 5.98 -8.37
CA ASP A 265 11.14 4.85 -9.15
C ASP A 265 11.35 5.06 -10.66
N ALA A 266 11.74 4.01 -11.36
CA ALA A 266 11.80 3.98 -12.81
C ALA A 266 10.43 3.62 -13.41
N ILE A 267 10.25 3.91 -14.71
CA ILE A 267 9.01 3.63 -15.43
C ILE A 267 9.28 2.81 -16.68
N PHE A 268 8.50 1.76 -16.88
CA PHE A 268 8.38 1.05 -18.14
C PHE A 268 7.04 1.36 -18.81
N TRP A 269 7.11 1.56 -20.12
CA TRP A 269 5.95 1.69 -21.00
C TRP A 269 5.93 0.48 -21.93
N VAL A 270 4.80 -0.21 -21.99
CA VAL A 270 4.61 -1.42 -22.80
C VAL A 270 3.35 -1.23 -23.63
N ASP A 271 3.52 -1.02 -24.93
CA ASP A 271 2.42 -0.98 -25.90
C ASP A 271 2.00 -2.40 -26.26
N THR A 272 0.72 -2.70 -26.06
CA THR A 272 0.15 -4.05 -26.17
C THR A 272 -1.08 -4.07 -27.07
N GLY A 273 -1.22 -5.16 -27.84
CA GLY A 273 -2.43 -5.51 -28.57
C GLY A 273 -3.31 -6.47 -27.77
N HIS A 274 -4.57 -6.62 -28.21
CA HIS A 274 -5.56 -7.59 -27.70
C HIS A 274 -5.53 -7.78 -26.17
N VAL A 275 -5.98 -6.75 -25.44
CA VAL A 275 -5.72 -6.61 -24.00
C VAL A 275 -6.82 -7.16 -23.09
N ASP A 276 -7.84 -7.80 -23.64
CA ASP A 276 -9.02 -8.29 -22.89
C ASP A 276 -8.63 -9.18 -21.70
N GLU A 277 -7.81 -10.21 -21.96
CA GLU A 277 -7.35 -11.13 -20.93
C GLU A 277 -6.47 -10.44 -19.89
N LEU A 278 -5.58 -9.53 -20.31
CA LEU A 278 -4.74 -8.75 -19.40
C LEU A 278 -5.58 -7.87 -18.49
N VAL A 279 -6.61 -7.20 -19.02
CA VAL A 279 -7.52 -6.38 -18.21
C VAL A 279 -8.27 -7.26 -17.22
N ARG A 280 -8.75 -8.43 -17.64
CA ARG A 280 -9.47 -9.37 -16.78
C ARG A 280 -8.62 -9.85 -15.60
N ILE A 281 -7.34 -10.16 -15.85
CA ILE A 281 -6.40 -10.63 -14.82
C ILE A 281 -5.91 -9.48 -13.93
N LEU A 282 -5.48 -8.37 -14.52
CA LEU A 282 -4.85 -7.25 -13.81
C LEU A 282 -5.87 -6.34 -13.13
N PHE A 283 -7.06 -6.17 -13.69
CA PHE A 283 -8.08 -5.25 -13.16
C PHE A 283 -9.45 -5.96 -13.00
N PRO A 284 -9.54 -7.06 -12.25
CA PRO A 284 -10.75 -7.89 -12.15
C PRO A 284 -11.96 -7.11 -11.60
N ASN A 285 -11.72 -6.11 -10.75
CA ASN A 285 -12.79 -5.25 -10.20
C ASN A 285 -13.32 -4.21 -11.19
N LYS A 286 -12.53 -3.88 -12.23
CA LYS A 286 -12.89 -2.89 -13.25
C LYS A 286 -13.39 -3.53 -14.53
N TYR A 287 -12.97 -4.77 -14.80
CA TYR A 287 -13.38 -5.51 -15.97
C TYR A 287 -14.90 -5.51 -16.23
N PRO A 288 -15.80 -5.73 -15.24
CA PRO A 288 -17.24 -5.69 -15.50
C PRO A 288 -17.74 -4.35 -16.06
N GLU A 289 -17.15 -3.23 -15.61
CA GLU A 289 -17.51 -1.86 -16.02
C GLU A 289 -17.12 -1.57 -17.49
N ILE A 290 -16.11 -2.28 -18.01
CA ILE A 290 -15.53 -2.03 -19.35
C ILE A 290 -15.55 -3.24 -20.28
N SER A 291 -16.09 -4.37 -19.84
CA SER A 291 -16.16 -5.63 -20.61
C SER A 291 -16.86 -5.47 -21.97
N TRP A 292 -17.80 -4.53 -22.06
CA TRP A 292 -18.50 -4.18 -23.30
C TRP A 292 -17.55 -3.61 -24.37
N LEU A 293 -16.38 -3.08 -23.99
CA LEU A 293 -15.37 -2.58 -24.94
C LEU A 293 -14.70 -3.71 -25.73
N PHE A 294 -14.70 -4.94 -25.20
CA PHE A 294 -14.00 -6.08 -25.80
C PHE A 294 -14.94 -7.00 -26.59
N GLN A 295 -16.23 -6.67 -26.65
CA GLN A 295 -17.20 -7.41 -27.45
C GLN A 295 -16.98 -7.07 -28.93
N THR A 296 -16.30 -7.95 -29.65
CA THR A 296 -16.34 -7.95 -31.12
C THR A 296 -17.76 -8.35 -31.54
N GLU A 297 -18.54 -7.42 -32.11
CA GLU A 297 -19.79 -7.81 -32.77
C GLU A 297 -19.45 -8.88 -33.83
N PRO A 298 -20.18 -10.01 -33.87
CA PRO A 298 -20.01 -10.97 -34.95
C PRO A 298 -20.24 -10.23 -36.27
N SER A 299 -19.27 -10.35 -37.18
CA SER A 299 -19.35 -9.77 -38.51
C SER A 299 -20.69 -10.16 -39.14
N PRO A 300 -21.52 -9.20 -39.60
CA PRO A 300 -22.79 -9.51 -40.26
C PRO A 300 -22.62 -10.22 -41.61
N TYR A 301 -21.38 -10.50 -42.03
CA TYR A 301 -21.06 -11.21 -43.26
C TYR A 301 -20.83 -12.72 -43.06
N ASP A 302 -20.92 -13.25 -41.82
CA ASP A 302 -20.72 -14.69 -41.56
C ASP A 302 -22.02 -15.50 -41.41
N THR A 303 -23.19 -14.88 -41.60
CA THR A 303 -24.47 -15.61 -41.65
C THR A 303 -24.78 -16.00 -43.09
N GLY A 304 -24.29 -17.18 -43.47
CA GLY A 304 -24.85 -17.90 -44.60
C GLY A 304 -26.37 -18.01 -44.46
N LEU A 305 -27.08 -17.49 -45.46
CA LEU A 305 -28.42 -17.88 -45.91
C LEU A 305 -29.28 -18.64 -44.90
N SER A 306 -30.08 -17.93 -44.11
CA SER A 306 -31.40 -18.43 -43.74
C SER A 306 -32.37 -17.27 -43.51
N ASP A 307 -33.55 -17.50 -44.04
CA ASP A 307 -34.58 -16.57 -44.43
C ASP A 307 -35.54 -16.27 -43.25
N GLN A 308 -36.17 -15.10 -43.35
CA GLN A 308 -37.40 -14.64 -42.67
C GLN A 308 -37.36 -14.21 -41.20
N GLY A 309 -37.52 -12.89 -41.05
CA GLY A 309 -38.74 -12.36 -40.45
C GLY A 309 -38.69 -12.04 -38.96
N THR A 310 -38.61 -10.73 -38.68
CA THR A 310 -39.22 -9.97 -37.57
C THR A 310 -38.17 -9.12 -36.85
N THR A 311 -38.08 -7.85 -37.24
CA THR A 311 -37.34 -6.78 -36.56
C THR A 311 -38.05 -6.32 -35.29
N PRO A 312 -37.39 -6.31 -34.13
CA PRO A 312 -37.65 -5.33 -33.09
C PRO A 312 -36.60 -4.23 -33.19
N THR A 313 -37.04 -3.06 -33.64
CA THR A 313 -36.29 -1.80 -33.62
C THR A 313 -36.03 -1.40 -32.16
N ARG A 314 -34.83 -1.73 -31.65
CA ARG A 314 -34.31 -1.14 -30.43
C ARG A 314 -33.39 0.01 -30.83
N PRO A 315 -33.59 1.24 -30.33
CA PRO A 315 -32.66 2.32 -30.61
C PRO A 315 -31.37 2.05 -29.81
N GLN A 316 -30.39 1.44 -30.48
CA GLN A 316 -28.99 1.52 -30.07
C GLN A 316 -28.54 2.95 -30.40
N GLU A 317 -28.59 3.84 -29.42
CA GLU A 317 -27.74 5.03 -29.42
C GLU A 317 -26.29 4.53 -29.37
N ARG A 318 -25.72 4.26 -30.55
CA ARG A 318 -24.31 3.93 -30.69
C ARG A 318 -23.53 5.20 -30.40
N CYS A 319 -22.71 5.16 -29.35
CA CYS A 319 -21.70 6.19 -29.10
C CYS A 319 -20.85 6.39 -30.37
N GLU A 320 -20.94 7.56 -30.98
CA GLU A 320 -20.08 8.05 -32.07
C GLU A 320 -18.68 8.40 -31.54
N LEU A 321 -18.03 7.52 -30.79
CA LEU A 321 -16.66 7.73 -30.33
C LEU A 321 -15.71 7.28 -31.44
N GLU A 322 -15.17 8.24 -32.21
CA GLU A 322 -14.12 7.99 -33.20
C GLU A 322 -12.86 7.38 -32.53
N GLU A 323 -12.53 7.86 -31.33
CA GLU A 323 -11.45 7.33 -30.49
C GLU A 323 -11.73 7.64 -29.01
N ALA A 324 -11.58 6.65 -28.13
CA ALA A 324 -11.73 6.81 -26.69
C ALA A 324 -10.57 6.19 -25.91
N TRP A 325 -10.19 6.83 -24.81
CA TRP A 325 -9.13 6.37 -23.91
C TRP A 325 -9.67 6.18 -22.49
N PHE A 326 -9.39 5.01 -21.90
CA PHE A 326 -9.78 4.67 -20.54
C PHE A 326 -8.54 4.39 -19.71
N THR A 327 -8.40 5.04 -18.54
CA THR A 327 -7.29 4.77 -17.62
C THR A 327 -7.76 3.87 -16.49
N LEU A 328 -7.13 2.71 -16.37
CA LEU A 328 -7.34 1.73 -15.31
C LEU A 328 -6.25 1.88 -14.26
N LYS A 329 -6.69 1.92 -13.00
CA LYS A 329 -5.88 2.04 -11.79
C LYS A 329 -6.31 0.97 -10.78
N GLY A 330 -5.49 0.71 -9.78
CA GLY A 330 -5.73 -0.30 -8.76
C GLY A 330 -5.58 -1.72 -9.31
N ALA A 331 -4.46 -2.01 -9.96
CA ALA A 331 -4.14 -3.34 -10.45
C ALA A 331 -4.04 -4.34 -9.30
N SER A 332 -4.58 -5.54 -9.50
CA SER A 332 -4.55 -6.65 -8.53
C SER A 332 -3.12 -7.15 -8.34
N ILE A 333 -2.64 -7.25 -7.09
CA ILE A 333 -1.31 -7.79 -6.79
C ILE A 333 -1.20 -9.25 -7.21
N SER A 334 -2.23 -10.06 -6.96
CA SER A 334 -2.25 -11.46 -7.41
C SER A 334 -2.30 -11.56 -8.94
N GLY A 335 -3.01 -10.63 -9.59
CA GLY A 335 -3.03 -10.52 -11.05
C GLY A 335 -1.65 -10.22 -11.63
N ILE A 336 -0.93 -9.27 -11.04
CA ILE A 336 0.45 -8.93 -11.43
C ILE A 336 1.36 -10.17 -11.31
N GLN A 337 1.26 -10.93 -10.22
CA GLN A 337 2.06 -12.14 -10.00
C GLN A 337 1.73 -13.28 -10.99
N LEU A 338 0.53 -13.28 -11.59
CA LEU A 338 0.15 -14.23 -12.63
C LEU A 338 0.72 -13.84 -14.00
N VAL A 339 0.71 -12.54 -14.31
CA VAL A 339 1.16 -12.02 -15.62
C VAL A 339 2.69 -11.91 -15.69
N TYR A 340 3.32 -11.37 -14.64
CA TYR A 340 4.73 -11.00 -14.62
C TYR A 340 5.58 -11.98 -13.82
N LYS A 341 6.86 -12.11 -14.21
CA LYS A 341 7.83 -12.95 -13.48
C LYS A 341 8.36 -12.25 -12.22
N SER A 342 9.10 -13.00 -11.39
CA SER A 342 9.67 -12.52 -10.13
C SER A 342 10.43 -11.20 -10.26
N PRO A 343 11.34 -10.99 -11.25
CA PRO A 343 12.12 -9.75 -11.32
C PRO A 343 11.25 -8.48 -11.34
N VAL A 344 10.18 -8.48 -12.13
CA VAL A 344 9.24 -7.36 -12.23
C VAL A 344 8.40 -7.24 -10.95
N CYS A 345 7.92 -8.36 -10.40
CA CYS A 345 7.15 -8.36 -9.15
C CYS A 345 7.96 -7.80 -7.98
N ASP A 346 9.21 -8.23 -7.85
CA ASP A 346 10.15 -7.75 -6.84
C ASP A 346 10.44 -6.25 -7.06
N ALA A 347 10.66 -5.83 -8.30
CA ALA A 347 10.89 -4.42 -8.61
C ALA A 347 9.68 -3.54 -8.27
N ILE A 348 8.44 -4.00 -8.51
CA ILE A 348 7.22 -3.31 -8.07
C ILE A 348 7.16 -3.25 -6.54
N GLU A 349 7.48 -4.35 -5.86
CA GLU A 349 7.46 -4.42 -4.40
C GLU A 349 8.42 -3.41 -3.73
N TRP A 350 9.56 -3.15 -4.38
CA TRP A 350 10.56 -2.16 -3.95
C TRP A 350 10.28 -0.72 -4.40
N SER A 351 9.19 -0.48 -5.13
CA SER A 351 8.77 0.86 -5.56
C SER A 351 8.40 1.75 -4.37
N HIS A 352 8.82 3.02 -4.36
CA HIS A 352 8.38 4.01 -3.38
C HIS A 352 6.86 4.16 -3.37
N GLN A 353 6.23 4.13 -4.56
CA GLN A 353 4.77 4.11 -4.69
C GLN A 353 4.15 2.92 -3.96
N ARG A 354 4.74 1.72 -4.08
CA ARG A 354 4.23 0.52 -3.41
C ARG A 354 4.41 0.58 -1.90
N GLY A 355 5.55 1.07 -1.43
CA GLY A 355 5.78 1.33 0.00
C GLY A 355 4.75 2.31 0.58
N TRP A 356 4.47 3.40 -0.14
CA TRP A 356 3.43 4.35 0.24
C TRP A 356 2.05 3.69 0.31
N GLU A 357 1.65 2.92 -0.71
CA GLU A 357 0.37 2.21 -0.74
C GLU A 357 0.17 1.27 0.44
N LYS A 358 1.19 0.50 0.80
CA LYS A 358 1.15 -0.42 1.95
C LYS A 358 0.96 0.34 3.27
N ASN A 359 1.66 1.45 3.45
CA ASN A 359 1.52 2.33 4.61
C ASN A 359 0.10 2.94 4.71
N HIS A 360 -0.57 3.06 3.56
CA HIS A 360 -1.94 3.57 3.45
C HIS A 360 -3.01 2.47 3.36
N GLY A 361 -2.64 1.20 3.53
CA GLY A 361 -3.57 0.08 3.63
C GLY A 361 -4.06 -0.49 2.29
N PHE A 362 -3.47 -0.09 1.18
CA PHE A 362 -3.71 -0.67 -0.14
C PHE A 362 -2.88 -1.95 -0.30
N LEU A 363 -3.33 -3.03 0.34
CA LEU A 363 -2.56 -4.28 0.40
C LEU A 363 -2.76 -5.15 -0.85
N ASP A 364 -3.97 -5.22 -1.37
CA ASP A 364 -4.33 -6.19 -2.42
C ASP A 364 -4.32 -5.59 -3.84
N VAL A 365 -4.20 -4.27 -3.94
CA VAL A 365 -4.16 -3.51 -5.20
C VAL A 365 -3.01 -2.51 -5.20
N THR A 366 -2.59 -2.09 -6.40
CA THR A 366 -1.52 -1.11 -6.59
C THR A 366 -1.73 -0.23 -7.82
N ASP A 367 -1.29 1.02 -7.73
CA ASP A 367 -1.15 1.97 -8.84
C ASP A 367 0.28 2.00 -9.40
N CYS A 368 1.16 1.09 -8.94
CA CYS A 368 2.44 0.84 -9.60
C CYS A 368 2.24 0.30 -11.02
N LEU A 369 1.10 -0.33 -11.30
CA LEU A 369 0.69 -0.70 -12.65
C LEU A 369 -0.59 0.03 -13.00
N THR A 370 -0.54 0.84 -14.06
CA THR A 370 -1.72 1.45 -14.66
C THR A 370 -1.81 1.08 -16.13
N MET A 371 -3.02 1.00 -16.67
CA MET A 371 -3.23 0.63 -18.07
C MET A 371 -4.12 1.68 -18.74
N GLN A 372 -3.70 2.19 -19.89
CA GLN A 372 -4.49 3.08 -20.72
C GLN A 372 -5.01 2.29 -21.92
N VAL A 373 -6.31 2.00 -21.94
CA VAL A 373 -6.97 1.25 -23.02
C VAL A 373 -7.50 2.23 -24.06
N LYS A 374 -7.04 2.07 -25.30
CA LYS A 374 -7.53 2.76 -26.49
C LYS A 374 -8.59 1.89 -27.18
N VAL A 375 -9.73 2.50 -27.47
CA VAL A 375 -10.79 1.89 -28.26
C VAL A 375 -11.08 2.80 -29.45
N ALA A 376 -11.02 2.21 -30.64
CA ALA A 376 -11.27 2.90 -31.90
C ALA A 376 -12.20 2.03 -32.76
N ARG A 377 -13.01 2.67 -33.61
CA ARG A 377 -13.99 1.96 -34.42
C ARG A 377 -13.31 1.04 -35.43
N GLY A 378 -13.69 -0.24 -35.42
CA GLY A 378 -13.19 -1.24 -36.36
C GLY A 378 -11.77 -1.74 -36.07
N GLU A 379 -11.16 -1.32 -34.95
CA GLU A 379 -9.87 -1.82 -34.50
C GLU A 379 -10.02 -2.61 -33.20
N PRO A 380 -9.24 -3.69 -32.99
CA PRO A 380 -9.20 -4.36 -31.70
C PRO A 380 -8.66 -3.41 -30.62
N PRO A 381 -9.19 -3.45 -29.38
CA PRO A 381 -8.69 -2.64 -28.28
C PRO A 381 -7.18 -2.85 -28.05
N ARG A 382 -6.48 -1.73 -27.87
CA ARG A 382 -5.04 -1.70 -27.58
C ARG A 382 -4.84 -1.08 -26.20
N ALA A 383 -3.70 -1.34 -25.57
CA ALA A 383 -3.38 -0.60 -24.35
C ALA A 383 -1.90 -0.28 -24.21
N ILE A 384 -1.66 0.78 -23.45
CA ILE A 384 -0.35 1.15 -22.94
C ILE A 384 -0.32 0.78 -21.46
N ILE A 385 0.55 -0.14 -21.10
CA ILE A 385 0.82 -0.48 -19.70
C ILE A 385 1.97 0.38 -19.21
N ARG A 386 1.73 1.08 -18.10
CA ARG A 386 2.74 1.86 -17.38
C ARG A 386 3.06 1.13 -16.08
N LEU A 387 4.30 0.66 -15.96
CA LEU A 387 4.85 -0.04 -14.80
C LEU A 387 5.83 0.87 -14.08
N ARG A 388 5.60 1.12 -12.80
CA ARG A 388 6.46 1.90 -11.91
C ARG A 388 7.16 0.96 -10.93
N MET A 389 8.50 0.98 -10.96
CA MET A 389 9.33 -0.01 -10.29
C MET A 389 10.48 0.67 -9.53
N GLY A 390 10.93 0.06 -8.44
CA GLY A 390 12.06 0.54 -7.65
C GLY A 390 13.33 0.63 -8.50
N PHE A 391 14.10 1.71 -8.28
CA PHE A 391 15.26 2.06 -9.12
C PHE A 391 16.29 0.91 -9.24
N VAL A 392 16.73 0.37 -8.10
CA VAL A 392 17.86 -0.57 -8.03
C VAL A 392 17.56 -1.86 -8.81
N GLN A 393 16.36 -2.42 -8.62
CA GLN A 393 15.92 -3.63 -9.29
C GLN A 393 15.74 -3.38 -10.79
N THR A 394 15.21 -2.20 -11.13
CA THR A 394 14.98 -1.79 -12.52
C THR A 394 16.28 -1.68 -13.30
N VAL A 395 17.38 -1.19 -12.71
CA VAL A 395 18.67 -1.11 -13.40
C VAL A 395 19.12 -2.47 -13.95
N ASN A 396 18.89 -3.55 -13.21
CA ASN A 396 19.24 -4.90 -13.67
C ASN A 396 18.33 -5.34 -14.83
N ILE A 397 17.02 -5.13 -14.71
CA ILE A 397 16.05 -5.46 -15.78
C ILE A 397 16.39 -4.69 -17.05
N VAL A 398 16.69 -3.40 -16.93
CA VAL A 398 17.07 -2.54 -18.07
C VAL A 398 18.39 -2.99 -18.66
N SER A 399 19.37 -3.33 -17.83
CA SER A 399 20.63 -3.90 -18.30
C SER A 399 20.32 -5.08 -19.19
N ASP A 400 19.56 -6.07 -18.72
CA ASP A 400 19.24 -7.30 -19.46
C ASP A 400 18.41 -7.08 -20.72
N VAL A 401 17.35 -6.28 -20.63
CA VAL A 401 16.40 -6.06 -21.74
C VAL A 401 16.98 -5.19 -22.85
N TYR A 402 17.95 -4.32 -22.53
CA TYR A 402 18.54 -3.38 -23.48
C TYR A 402 20.05 -3.60 -23.67
N GLN A 403 20.57 -4.81 -23.42
CA GLN A 403 21.98 -5.14 -23.68
C GLN A 403 22.28 -4.93 -25.17
N TYR A 404 23.03 -3.87 -25.46
CA TYR A 404 23.74 -3.55 -26.71
C TYR A 404 23.34 -4.37 -27.95
N VAL A 405 22.44 -3.79 -28.74
CA VAL A 405 22.62 -3.79 -30.21
C VAL A 405 23.86 -2.93 -30.48
N SER A 406 25.04 -3.53 -30.37
CA SER A 406 26.32 -2.88 -30.73
C SER A 406 26.55 -2.90 -32.23
#